data_AF-A0A7W6L370-F1
#
_entry.id   AF-A0A7W6L370-F1
#
_cell.length_a   1.000
_cell.length_b   1.000
_cell.length_c   1.000
_cell.angle_alpha   90.00
_cell.angle_beta   90.00
_cell.angle_gamma   90.00
#
_symmetry.space_group_name_H-M   'P 1'
#
loop_
_entity.id
_entity.type
_entity.pdbx_description
1 polymer ?
#
loop_
_entity_poly.entity_id
_entity_poly.type
_entity_poly.pdbx_seq_one_letter_code
_entity_poly.pdbx_strand_id
1 'polypeptide(L)'
;MDDVPKSIVRLSLGFIAEGGNAEPSPEIYSVVTGEKRFFSDFMAYLISLLGVVMCLEAARSGSSSAYRSDDSISISSRLSPARWIWKPSSAISDLGFNFVPFELQLERQSYVADEDAPGELPLGSIASMLYCYGQALGTNYFERNKVFVQKKYGVEQKYWPEVWQFAAVVRNAMAHGGEVHFLNPKAMPVEWKGVRYSPIDNGRKLLHHDLWPGDLMDLISEMDLII
;
A
#
# COMPACT_ATOMS: atom_id res chain seq x y z
N MET A 1 -21.66 32.33 12.30
CA MET A 1 -20.53 31.79 11.52
C MET A 1 -20.66 30.30 11.65
N ASP A 2 -21.21 29.67 10.61
CA ASP A 2 -21.40 28.23 10.60
C ASP A 2 -20.01 27.58 10.55
N ASP A 3 -19.78 26.64 11.47
CA ASP A 3 -18.54 25.88 11.58
C ASP A 3 -18.42 25.02 10.31
N VAL A 4 -17.63 25.48 9.35
CA VAL A 4 -17.40 24.74 8.10
C VAL A 4 -16.84 23.38 8.52
N PRO A 5 -17.51 22.25 8.19
CA PRO A 5 -17.06 20.95 8.67
C PRO A 5 -15.61 20.74 8.25
N LYS A 6 -14.75 20.40 9.22
CA LYS A 6 -13.33 20.17 8.94
C LYS A 6 -13.18 18.96 8.03
N SER A 7 -12.29 19.07 7.04
CA SER A 7 -11.85 17.96 6.21
C SER A 7 -11.18 16.90 7.06
N ILE A 8 -11.50 15.63 6.82
CA ILE A 8 -10.98 14.53 7.65
C ILE A 8 -10.30 13.45 6.82
N VAL A 9 -9.41 12.72 7.48
CA VAL A 9 -8.98 11.41 7.03
C VAL A 9 -10.12 10.43 7.29
N ARG A 10 -10.77 9.93 6.23
CA ARG A 10 -11.96 9.06 6.33
C ARG A 10 -11.60 7.59 6.57
N LEU A 11 -10.39 7.20 6.19
CA LEU A 11 -9.82 5.89 6.47
C LEU A 11 -8.33 6.06 6.75
N SER A 12 -7.87 5.40 7.81
CA SER A 12 -6.46 5.21 8.07
C SER A 12 -6.14 3.72 8.13
N LEU A 13 -5.36 3.24 7.18
CA LEU A 13 -4.79 1.90 7.18
C LEU A 13 -3.40 1.96 7.76
N GLY A 14 -3.25 1.52 8.99
CA GLY A 14 -2.02 1.70 9.73
C GLY A 14 -2.30 1.79 11.22
N PHE A 15 -1.36 2.36 11.94
CA PHE A 15 -1.51 2.67 13.34
C PHE A 15 -1.74 4.17 13.53
N ILE A 16 -2.80 4.49 14.27
CA ILE A 16 -3.06 5.80 14.85
C ILE A 16 -3.07 5.57 16.36
N ALA A 17 -2.37 6.41 17.13
CA ALA A 17 -2.33 6.34 18.59
C ALA A 17 -3.74 6.36 19.22
N GLU A 18 -3.87 5.83 20.43
CA GLU A 18 -5.17 5.68 21.12
C GLU A 18 -5.90 7.03 21.28
N GLY A 19 -7.14 7.10 20.78
CA GLY A 19 -7.98 8.31 20.89
C GLY A 19 -9.00 8.51 19.77
N GLY A 20 -8.86 7.81 18.64
CA GLY A 20 -9.93 7.53 17.67
C GLY A 20 -10.60 8.73 16.98
N ASN A 21 -10.11 9.94 17.18
CA ASN A 21 -10.63 11.10 16.46
C ASN A 21 -10.11 11.08 15.02
N ALA A 22 -10.98 11.43 14.08
CA ALA A 22 -10.57 11.57 12.69
C ALA A 22 -9.52 12.69 12.59
N GLU A 23 -8.34 12.35 12.10
CA GLU A 23 -7.28 13.33 11.86
C GLU A 23 -7.74 14.36 10.83
N PRO A 24 -7.34 15.63 10.96
CA PRO A 24 -7.54 16.60 9.89
C PRO A 24 -6.82 16.10 8.63
N SER A 25 -7.51 16.20 7.50
CA SER A 25 -6.94 15.79 6.21
C SER A 25 -5.67 16.60 5.90
N PRO A 26 -4.51 15.95 5.66
CA PRO A 26 -3.28 16.66 5.30
C PRO A 26 -3.39 17.33 3.93
N GLU A 27 -2.64 18.41 3.74
CA GLU A 27 -2.43 18.95 2.41
C GLU A 27 -1.50 18.05 1.59
N ILE A 28 -1.80 17.92 0.30
CA ILE A 28 -0.96 17.22 -0.67
C ILE A 28 -0.83 18.11 -1.91
N TYR A 29 0.34 18.06 -2.53
CA TYR A 29 0.70 18.92 -3.67
C TYR A 29 1.17 18.11 -4.88
N SER A 30 1.44 16.82 -4.69
CA SER A 30 1.87 15.92 -5.74
C SER A 30 0.73 15.10 -6.33
N VAL A 31 0.92 14.72 -7.58
CA VAL A 31 0.05 13.80 -8.30
C VAL A 31 0.89 12.65 -8.88
N VAL A 32 0.31 11.46 -8.89
CA VAL A 32 0.84 10.32 -9.64
C VAL A 32 0.03 10.22 -10.93
N THR A 33 0.68 10.31 -12.08
CA THR A 33 0.03 10.26 -13.40
C THR A 33 0.21 8.91 -14.06
N GLY A 34 -0.54 8.66 -15.14
CA GLY A 34 -0.42 7.48 -15.99
C GLY A 34 0.96 7.22 -16.62
N GLU A 35 1.91 8.15 -16.48
CA GLU A 35 3.30 7.96 -16.93
C GLU A 35 4.08 6.99 -16.04
N LYS A 36 3.65 6.80 -14.78
CA LYS A 36 4.28 5.85 -13.86
C LYS A 36 3.79 4.43 -14.16
N ARG A 37 4.70 3.46 -14.21
CA ARG A 37 4.32 2.07 -14.56
C ARG A 37 3.42 1.44 -13.51
N PHE A 38 3.49 1.89 -12.26
CA PHE A 38 2.64 1.43 -11.16
C PHE A 38 1.29 2.15 -11.07
N PHE A 39 1.03 3.17 -11.90
CA PHE A 39 -0.18 3.99 -11.81
C PHE A 39 -1.46 3.15 -11.81
N SER A 40 -1.60 2.25 -12.78
CA SER A 40 -2.80 1.43 -12.93
C SER A 40 -3.02 0.48 -11.75
N ASP A 41 -1.95 -0.07 -11.16
CA ASP A 41 -2.08 -0.97 -10.01
C ASP A 41 -2.43 -0.19 -8.75
N PHE A 42 -1.82 0.99 -8.54
CA PHE A 42 -2.15 1.88 -7.44
C PHE A 42 -3.60 2.36 -7.54
N MET A 43 -4.03 2.80 -8.73
CA MET A 43 -5.41 3.21 -8.98
C MET A 43 -6.39 2.09 -8.65
N ALA A 44 -6.17 0.86 -9.16
CA ALA A 44 -7.04 -0.28 -8.89
C ALA A 44 -7.10 -0.62 -7.39
N TYR A 45 -5.95 -0.62 -6.71
CA TYR A 45 -5.86 -0.87 -5.27
C TYR A 45 -6.62 0.20 -4.47
N LEU A 46 -6.37 1.48 -4.73
CA LEU A 46 -6.96 2.62 -4.02
C LEU A 46 -8.48 2.69 -4.24
N ILE A 47 -8.97 2.49 -5.46
CA ILE A 47 -10.41 2.45 -5.74
C ILE A 47 -11.08 1.26 -5.03
N SER A 48 -10.41 0.10 -4.99
CA SER A 48 -10.93 -1.07 -4.27
C SER A 48 -11.03 -0.81 -2.76
N LEU A 49 -10.05 -0.11 -2.18
CA LEU A 49 -10.11 0.35 -0.79
C LEU A 49 -11.25 1.33 -0.56
N LEU A 50 -11.43 2.30 -1.47
CA LEU A 50 -12.48 3.30 -1.37
C LEU A 50 -13.88 2.66 -1.29
N GLY A 51 -14.15 1.66 -2.13
CA GLY A 51 -15.41 0.93 -2.10
C GLY A 51 -15.68 0.27 -0.74
N VAL A 52 -14.65 -0.26 -0.09
CA VAL A 52 -14.74 -0.83 1.26
C VAL A 52 -15.06 0.25 2.29
N VAL A 53 -14.39 1.41 2.23
CA VAL A 53 -14.65 2.51 3.17
C VAL A 53 -16.09 2.95 3.10
N MET A 54 -16.60 3.19 1.89
CA MET A 54 -17.99 3.59 1.68
C MET A 54 -18.97 2.54 2.23
N CYS A 55 -18.69 1.25 2.05
CA CYS A 55 -19.49 0.17 2.64
C CYS A 55 -19.45 0.17 4.17
N LEU A 56 -18.28 0.37 4.78
CA LEU A 56 -18.12 0.42 6.24
C LEU A 56 -18.87 1.61 6.85
N GLU A 57 -18.80 2.77 6.19
CA GLU A 57 -19.55 3.96 6.61
C GLU A 57 -21.06 3.76 6.52
N ALA A 58 -21.53 3.17 5.42
CA ALA A 58 -22.92 2.81 5.23
C ALA A 58 -23.39 1.80 6.28
N ALA A 59 -22.58 0.78 6.58
CA ALA A 59 -22.88 -0.20 7.63
C ALA A 59 -22.96 0.45 9.03
N ARG A 60 -22.10 1.43 9.32
CA ARG A 60 -22.05 2.11 10.63
C ARG A 60 -23.17 3.13 10.81
N SER A 61 -23.49 3.90 9.77
CA SER A 61 -24.36 5.09 9.88
C SER A 61 -25.66 5.02 9.06
N GLY A 62 -25.90 3.90 8.37
CA GLY A 62 -27.05 3.72 7.48
C GLY A 62 -26.90 4.38 6.09
N SER A 63 -25.84 5.15 5.87
CA SER A 63 -25.52 5.77 4.58
C SER A 63 -24.02 6.08 4.47
N SER A 64 -23.51 6.34 3.27
CA SER A 64 -22.18 6.94 3.09
C SER A 64 -22.36 8.35 2.55
N SER A 65 -21.65 9.31 3.12
CA SER A 65 -21.64 10.69 2.61
C SER A 65 -20.67 10.83 1.45
N ALA A 66 -20.98 11.71 0.50
CA ALA A 66 -20.10 12.02 -0.61
C ALA A 66 -18.72 12.47 -0.10
N TYR A 67 -17.65 12.00 -0.75
CA TYR A 67 -16.29 12.47 -0.48
C TYR A 67 -16.15 13.91 -0.92
N ARG A 68 -15.70 14.76 0.01
CA ARG A 68 -15.34 16.14 -0.31
C ARG A 68 -14.01 16.19 -1.03
N SER A 69 -13.72 17.32 -1.66
CA SER A 69 -12.45 17.56 -2.36
C SER A 69 -11.23 17.49 -1.44
N ASP A 70 -11.43 17.75 -0.16
CA ASP A 70 -10.44 17.82 0.89
C ASP A 70 -10.40 16.57 1.79
N ASP A 71 -11.33 15.62 1.65
CA ASP A 71 -11.27 14.34 2.39
C ASP A 71 -10.12 13.48 1.87
N SER A 72 -9.49 12.71 2.76
CA SER A 72 -8.36 11.84 2.38
C SER A 72 -8.44 10.44 2.97
N ILE A 73 -7.62 9.56 2.41
CA ILE A 73 -7.29 8.24 2.93
C ILE A 73 -5.79 8.22 3.26
N SER A 74 -5.47 7.73 4.44
CA SER A 74 -4.09 7.56 4.93
C SER A 74 -3.70 6.10 4.94
N ILE A 75 -2.52 5.78 4.43
CA ILE A 75 -1.97 4.43 4.36
C ILE A 75 -0.54 4.44 4.90
N SER A 76 -0.36 4.00 6.14
CA SER A 76 0.92 4.07 6.85
C SER A 76 1.88 2.95 6.45
N SER A 77 3.17 3.27 6.53
CA SER A 77 4.28 2.34 6.42
C SER A 77 4.77 1.95 7.82
N ARG A 78 5.19 0.69 8.01
CA ARG A 78 5.82 0.22 9.24
C ARG A 78 7.33 0.41 9.21
N LEU A 79 7.95 0.13 8.06
CA LEU A 79 9.41 0.06 7.90
C LEU A 79 10.03 1.43 7.61
N SER A 80 9.20 2.45 7.47
CA SER A 80 9.67 3.82 7.32
C SER A 80 8.72 4.78 8.03
N PRO A 81 9.24 5.91 8.55
CA PRO A 81 8.43 6.94 9.19
C PRO A 81 7.69 7.75 8.12
N ALA A 82 6.74 7.11 7.44
CA ALA A 82 6.02 7.68 6.33
C ALA A 82 4.62 7.07 6.18
N ARG A 83 3.78 7.79 5.43
CA ARG A 83 2.47 7.34 4.98
C ARG A 83 2.18 7.85 3.58
N TRP A 84 1.29 7.16 2.90
CA TRP A 84 0.69 7.62 1.65
C TRP A 84 -0.64 8.30 1.96
N ILE A 85 -0.83 9.50 1.45
CA ILE A 85 -2.07 10.27 1.53
C ILE A 85 -2.69 10.35 0.16
N TRP A 86 -3.95 9.92 0.04
CA TRP A 86 -4.72 9.98 -1.21
C TRP A 86 -5.98 10.82 -1.03
N LYS A 87 -6.21 11.80 -1.90
CA LYS A 87 -7.48 12.53 -2.01
C LYS A 87 -8.31 11.94 -3.17
N PRO A 88 -9.39 11.19 -2.90
CA PRO A 88 -10.07 10.39 -3.93
C PRO A 88 -11.10 11.17 -4.75
N SER A 89 -11.39 12.43 -4.40
CA SER A 89 -12.51 13.19 -4.97
C SER A 89 -12.48 13.31 -6.50
N SER A 90 -11.31 13.58 -7.10
CA SER A 90 -11.16 13.64 -8.55
C SER A 90 -11.40 12.28 -9.21
N ALA A 91 -10.80 11.22 -8.67
CA ALA A 91 -10.99 9.86 -9.17
C ALA A 91 -12.45 9.40 -9.08
N ILE A 92 -13.16 9.74 -7.99
CA ILE A 92 -14.60 9.48 -7.84
C ILE A 92 -15.41 10.21 -8.91
N SER A 93 -15.10 11.49 -9.13
CA SER A 93 -15.77 12.30 -10.14
C SER A 93 -15.58 11.67 -11.53
N ASP A 94 -14.35 11.33 -11.91
CA ASP A 94 -14.05 10.69 -13.20
C ASP A 94 -14.84 9.39 -13.38
N LEU A 95 -14.80 8.50 -12.39
CA LEU A 95 -15.54 7.24 -12.42
C LEU A 95 -17.06 7.45 -12.51
N GLY A 96 -17.60 8.47 -11.84
CA GLY A 96 -19.02 8.83 -11.90
C GLY A 96 -19.48 9.25 -13.29
N PHE A 97 -18.56 9.77 -14.12
CA PHE A 97 -18.79 10.09 -15.53
C PHE A 97 -18.35 8.97 -16.49
N ASN A 98 -18.01 7.78 -15.98
CA ASN A 98 -17.47 6.64 -16.74
C ASN A 98 -16.11 6.95 -17.41
N PHE A 99 -15.29 7.81 -16.81
CA PHE A 99 -13.93 8.05 -17.21
C PHE A 99 -12.94 7.22 -16.38
N VAL A 100 -11.81 6.88 -17.00
CA VAL A 100 -10.66 6.32 -16.29
C VAL A 100 -9.85 7.49 -15.74
N PRO A 101 -9.61 7.57 -14.42
CA PRO A 101 -8.75 8.61 -13.86
C PRO A 101 -7.38 8.63 -14.53
N PHE A 102 -6.91 9.81 -14.93
CA PHE A 102 -5.58 9.99 -15.55
C PHE A 102 -4.49 10.38 -14.54
N GLU A 103 -4.92 10.84 -13.37
CA GLU A 103 -4.06 11.21 -12.24
C GLU A 103 -4.67 10.74 -10.92
N LEU A 104 -3.79 10.52 -9.94
CA LEU A 104 -4.14 10.28 -8.55
C LEU A 104 -3.52 11.42 -7.73
N GLN A 105 -4.36 12.15 -6.99
CA GLN A 105 -3.87 13.08 -5.96
C GLN A 105 -3.34 12.26 -4.79
N LEU A 106 -2.10 11.79 -4.92
CA LEU A 106 -1.47 10.79 -4.08
C LEU A 106 -0.05 11.24 -3.76
N GLU A 107 0.26 11.35 -2.47
CA GLU A 107 1.54 11.82 -1.99
C GLU A 107 2.09 10.93 -0.89
N ARG A 108 3.39 10.65 -0.95
CA ARG A 108 4.11 10.02 0.15
C ARG A 108 4.68 11.11 1.07
N GLN A 109 4.27 11.09 2.33
CA GLN A 109 4.65 12.08 3.34
C GLN A 109 5.37 11.45 4.53
N SER A 110 6.25 12.21 5.16
CA SER A 110 6.83 11.82 6.45
C SER A 110 5.73 11.73 7.51
N TYR A 111 5.77 10.68 8.32
CA TYR A 111 4.83 10.46 9.41
C TYR A 111 5.50 9.66 10.51
N VAL A 112 5.51 10.22 11.71
CA VAL A 112 5.95 9.52 12.91
C VAL A 112 4.72 9.39 13.78
N ALA A 113 4.32 8.15 14.07
CA ALA A 113 3.26 7.90 15.03
C ALA A 113 3.74 8.35 16.42
N ASP A 114 2.83 8.88 17.23
CA ASP A 114 3.14 9.34 18.59
C ASP A 114 3.49 8.19 19.54
N GLU A 115 3.15 6.96 19.14
CA GLU A 115 3.35 5.72 19.90
C GLU A 115 4.06 4.67 19.04
N ASP A 116 4.69 3.70 19.71
CA ASP A 116 5.30 2.56 19.04
C ASP A 116 4.25 1.76 18.28
N ALA A 117 4.44 1.63 16.96
CA ALA A 117 3.57 0.84 16.11
C ALA A 117 3.44 -0.60 16.63
N PRO A 118 2.22 -1.17 16.66
CA PRO A 118 2.04 -2.57 16.99
C PRO A 118 2.81 -3.44 15.99
N GLY A 119 3.18 -4.65 16.41
CA GLY A 119 3.81 -5.60 15.50
C GLY A 119 2.91 -5.94 14.32
N GLU A 120 1.70 -6.42 14.61
CA GLU A 120 0.70 -6.77 13.62
C GLU A 120 -0.38 -5.69 13.57
N LEU A 121 -0.86 -5.34 12.36
CA LEU A 121 -2.01 -4.45 12.22
C LEU A 121 -3.27 -5.16 12.74
N PRO A 122 -4.02 -4.54 13.69
CA PRO A 122 -5.25 -5.12 14.23
C PRO A 122 -6.42 -4.95 13.26
N LEU A 123 -6.35 -5.58 12.09
CA LEU A 123 -7.32 -5.44 11.00
C LEU A 123 -8.62 -6.22 11.24
N GLY A 124 -8.66 -7.14 12.21
CA GLY A 124 -9.84 -7.93 12.51
C GLY A 124 -10.39 -8.67 11.27
N SER A 125 -11.71 -8.56 11.03
CA SER A 125 -12.39 -9.27 9.95
C SER A 125 -12.02 -8.80 8.53
N ILE A 126 -11.46 -7.59 8.37
CA ILE A 126 -11.06 -7.07 7.06
C ILE A 126 -9.66 -7.51 6.64
N ALA A 127 -8.92 -8.20 7.52
CA ALA A 127 -7.54 -8.64 7.26
C ALA A 127 -7.40 -9.45 5.97
N SER A 128 -8.26 -10.45 5.76
CA SER A 128 -8.18 -11.32 4.58
C SER A 128 -8.45 -10.57 3.27
N MET A 129 -9.37 -9.61 3.30
CA MET A 129 -9.69 -8.80 2.12
C MET A 129 -8.55 -7.85 1.78
N LEU A 130 -8.00 -7.14 2.78
CA LEU A 130 -6.83 -6.29 2.58
C LEU A 130 -5.63 -7.10 2.08
N TYR A 131 -5.51 -8.35 2.54
CA TYR A 131 -4.48 -9.28 2.08
C TYR A 131 -4.67 -9.57 0.59
N CYS A 132 -5.88 -9.91 0.15
CA CYS A 132 -6.16 -10.15 -1.27
C CYS A 132 -5.87 -8.91 -2.13
N TYR A 133 -6.20 -7.71 -1.67
CA TYR A 133 -5.91 -6.47 -2.39
C TYR A 133 -4.40 -6.20 -2.48
N GLY A 134 -3.68 -6.35 -1.37
CA GLY A 134 -2.22 -6.24 -1.35
C GLY A 134 -1.54 -7.29 -2.22
N GLN A 135 -2.02 -8.53 -2.17
CA GLN A 135 -1.54 -9.62 -3.04
C GLN A 135 -1.72 -9.29 -4.51
N ALA A 136 -2.91 -8.83 -4.91
CA ALA A 136 -3.19 -8.43 -6.29
C ALA A 136 -2.28 -7.28 -6.73
N LEU A 137 -2.14 -6.24 -5.90
CA LEU A 137 -1.26 -5.10 -6.14
C LEU A 137 0.20 -5.55 -6.38
N GLY A 138 0.79 -6.26 -5.41
CA GLY A 138 2.20 -6.64 -5.46
C GLY A 138 2.52 -7.65 -6.55
N THR A 139 1.69 -8.69 -6.68
CA THR A 139 1.93 -9.76 -7.66
C THR A 139 1.77 -9.26 -9.09
N ASN A 140 0.74 -8.46 -9.38
CA ASN A 140 0.51 -7.93 -10.73
C ASN A 140 1.66 -7.02 -11.18
N TYR A 141 2.07 -6.10 -10.32
CA TYR A 141 3.18 -5.20 -10.64
C TYR A 141 4.48 -5.97 -10.87
N PHE A 142 4.82 -6.90 -9.97
CA PHE A 142 6.04 -7.70 -10.06
C PHE A 142 6.08 -8.51 -11.35
N GLU A 143 5.03 -9.29 -11.66
CA GLU A 143 5.02 -10.16 -12.84
C GLU A 143 5.06 -9.38 -14.15
N ARG A 144 4.33 -8.26 -14.23
CA ARG A 144 4.32 -7.41 -15.43
C ARG A 144 5.70 -6.84 -15.73
N ASN A 145 6.47 -6.50 -14.70
CA ASN A 145 7.72 -5.74 -14.84
C ASN A 145 8.99 -6.58 -14.72
N LYS A 146 8.90 -7.83 -14.20
CA LYS A 146 10.03 -8.75 -14.05
C LYS A 146 10.83 -8.96 -15.34
N VAL A 147 10.17 -8.96 -16.50
CA VAL A 147 10.85 -9.13 -17.80
C VAL A 147 11.88 -8.02 -18.07
N PHE A 148 11.60 -6.77 -17.65
CA PHE A 148 12.52 -5.65 -17.81
C PHE A 148 13.76 -5.81 -16.92
N VAL A 149 13.55 -6.27 -15.68
CA VAL A 149 14.63 -6.57 -14.74
C VAL A 149 15.49 -7.70 -15.27
N GLN A 150 14.88 -8.78 -15.76
CA GLN A 150 15.60 -9.91 -16.33
C GLN A 150 16.42 -9.52 -17.56
N LYS A 151 15.88 -8.63 -18.41
CA LYS A 151 16.61 -8.11 -19.56
C LYS A 151 17.81 -7.24 -19.16
N LYS A 152 17.70 -6.48 -18.07
CA LYS A 152 18.72 -5.52 -17.63
C LYS A 152 19.81 -6.17 -16.74
N TYR A 153 19.42 -7.08 -15.86
CA TYR A 153 20.28 -7.66 -14.82
C TYR A 153 20.51 -9.18 -14.97
N GLY A 154 19.87 -9.82 -15.94
CA GLY A 154 19.95 -11.27 -16.16
C GLY A 154 18.83 -12.06 -15.49
N VAL A 155 18.70 -13.33 -15.85
CA VAL A 155 17.59 -14.20 -15.41
C VAL A 155 17.71 -14.60 -13.93
N GLU A 156 18.93 -14.72 -13.43
CA GLU A 156 19.18 -15.15 -12.05
C GLU A 156 18.94 -14.01 -11.05
N GLN A 157 18.08 -14.26 -10.05
CA GLN A 157 17.68 -13.27 -9.05
C GLN A 157 18.86 -12.68 -8.26
N LYS A 158 19.94 -13.44 -8.04
CA LYS A 158 21.13 -12.98 -7.31
C LYS A 158 21.83 -11.78 -7.95
N TYR A 159 21.54 -11.49 -9.22
CA TYR A 159 22.09 -10.34 -9.95
C TYR A 159 21.14 -9.14 -9.96
N TRP A 160 19.92 -9.28 -9.45
CA TRP A 160 18.95 -8.20 -9.44
C TRP A 160 19.29 -7.16 -8.36
N PRO A 161 18.78 -5.93 -8.48
CA PRO A 161 18.85 -4.94 -7.40
C PRO A 161 18.21 -5.46 -6.10
N GLU A 162 18.72 -5.05 -4.94
CA GLU A 162 18.27 -5.52 -3.62
C GLU A 162 16.75 -5.41 -3.43
N VAL A 163 16.15 -4.28 -3.80
CA VAL A 163 14.69 -4.08 -3.73
C VAL A 163 13.91 -5.10 -4.57
N TRP A 164 14.44 -5.49 -5.73
CA TRP A 164 13.82 -6.49 -6.62
C TRP A 164 14.03 -7.92 -6.12
N GLN A 165 15.17 -8.20 -5.47
CA GLN A 165 15.40 -9.47 -4.78
C GLN A 165 14.42 -9.63 -3.61
N PHE A 166 14.27 -8.58 -2.80
CA PHE A 166 13.33 -8.55 -1.69
C PHE A 166 11.87 -8.68 -2.19
N ALA A 167 11.50 -7.95 -3.24
CA ALA A 167 10.18 -8.05 -3.86
C ALA A 167 9.88 -9.46 -4.40
N ALA A 168 10.88 -10.20 -4.88
CA ALA A 168 10.69 -11.59 -5.28
C ALA A 168 10.30 -12.49 -4.10
N VAL A 169 10.87 -12.25 -2.91
CA VAL A 169 10.50 -12.95 -1.67
C VAL A 169 9.09 -12.55 -1.23
N VAL A 170 8.75 -11.26 -1.26
CA VAL A 170 7.38 -10.77 -0.96
C VAL A 170 6.35 -11.42 -1.89
N ARG A 171 6.60 -11.43 -3.21
CA ARG A 171 5.74 -12.07 -4.20
C ARG A 171 5.60 -13.57 -3.94
N ASN A 172 6.69 -14.26 -3.60
CA ASN A 172 6.61 -15.69 -3.28
C ASN A 172 5.76 -15.90 -2.02
N ALA A 173 5.93 -15.07 -0.99
CA ALA A 173 5.10 -15.15 0.20
C ALA A 173 3.61 -14.96 -0.12
N MET A 174 3.26 -14.02 -1.00
CA MET A 174 1.90 -13.85 -1.52
C MET A 174 1.35 -15.12 -2.19
N ALA A 175 2.18 -15.86 -2.93
CA ALA A 175 1.78 -17.14 -3.55
C ALA A 175 1.64 -18.30 -2.54
N HIS A 176 2.18 -18.15 -1.33
CA HIS A 176 2.25 -19.17 -0.30
C HIS A 176 1.56 -18.73 1.01
N GLY A 177 0.35 -18.15 0.89
CA GLY A 177 -0.50 -17.85 2.06
C GLY A 177 -0.03 -16.67 2.91
N GLY A 178 0.90 -15.85 2.41
CA GLY A 178 1.42 -14.68 3.11
C GLY A 178 2.63 -14.97 3.98
N GLU A 179 3.17 -16.18 3.85
CA GLU A 179 4.31 -16.66 4.62
C GLU A 179 5.58 -16.68 3.78
N VAL A 180 6.69 -16.25 4.36
CA VAL A 180 8.00 -16.30 3.73
C VAL A 180 8.27 -17.74 3.24
N HIS A 181 8.68 -17.84 1.97
CA HIS A 181 8.87 -19.12 1.31
C HIS A 181 10.11 -19.14 0.40
N PHE A 182 11.16 -19.80 0.87
CA PHE A 182 12.38 -20.13 0.15
C PHE A 182 12.42 -21.63 -0.17
N LEU A 183 12.46 -21.95 -1.47
CA LEU A 183 12.63 -23.33 -1.95
C LEU A 183 14.07 -23.84 -1.78
N ASN A 184 15.05 -22.97 -1.98
CA ASN A 184 16.46 -23.32 -1.84
C ASN A 184 16.94 -23.01 -0.41
N PRO A 185 17.32 -24.01 0.40
CA PRO A 185 17.82 -23.78 1.76
C PRO A 185 19.17 -23.04 1.80
N LYS A 186 19.86 -22.92 0.66
CA LYS A 186 21.11 -22.16 0.50
C LYS A 186 20.91 -20.82 -0.20
N ALA A 187 19.67 -20.34 -0.35
CA ALA A 187 19.42 -19.01 -0.90
C ALA A 187 20.08 -17.94 -0.03
N MET A 188 20.63 -16.90 -0.68
CA MET A 188 21.19 -15.77 0.03
C MET A 188 20.06 -15.00 0.73
N PRO A 189 20.30 -14.49 1.96
CA PRO A 189 19.36 -13.60 2.61
C PRO A 189 19.12 -12.33 1.80
N VAL A 190 17.90 -11.80 1.85
CA VAL A 190 17.52 -10.51 1.26
C VAL A 190 17.19 -9.53 2.37
N GLU A 191 17.45 -8.25 2.14
CA GLU A 191 17.19 -7.19 3.11
C GLU A 191 16.60 -5.97 2.42
N TRP A 192 15.62 -5.34 3.07
CA TRP A 192 15.06 -4.07 2.64
C TRP A 192 14.53 -3.30 3.86
N LYS A 193 14.96 -2.04 3.99
CA LYS A 193 14.59 -1.14 5.10
C LYS A 193 14.75 -1.78 6.49
N GLY A 194 15.85 -2.50 6.71
CA GLY A 194 16.18 -3.14 7.98
C GLY A 194 15.42 -4.44 8.27
N VAL A 195 14.49 -4.86 7.40
CA VAL A 195 13.88 -6.18 7.47
C VAL A 195 14.68 -7.13 6.61
N ARG A 196 15.06 -8.26 7.19
CA ARG A 196 15.85 -9.30 6.54
C ARG A 196 15.11 -10.62 6.56
N TYR A 197 15.09 -11.31 5.41
CA TYR A 197 14.55 -12.65 5.27
C TYR A 197 15.58 -13.60 4.71
N SER A 198 15.56 -14.83 5.19
CA SER A 198 16.42 -15.93 4.78
C SER A 198 15.67 -17.26 4.86
N PRO A 199 16.26 -18.38 4.38
CA PRO A 199 15.60 -19.68 4.45
C PRO A 199 15.18 -20.14 5.86
N ILE A 200 15.82 -19.63 6.92
CA ILE A 200 15.43 -19.95 8.31
C ILE A 200 14.10 -19.30 8.72
N ASP A 201 13.67 -18.27 7.99
CA ASP A 201 12.46 -17.51 8.25
C ASP A 201 11.23 -18.12 7.54
N ASN A 202 11.35 -19.29 6.90
CA ASN A 202 10.23 -19.96 6.25
C ASN A 202 9.04 -20.15 7.19
N GLY A 203 7.83 -19.81 6.72
CA GLY A 203 6.59 -19.83 7.52
C GLY A 203 6.33 -18.54 8.31
N ARG A 204 7.27 -17.60 8.36
CA ARG A 204 7.04 -16.28 8.99
C ARG A 204 6.04 -15.47 8.16
N LYS A 205 5.03 -14.91 8.82
CA LYS A 205 4.05 -14.03 8.16
C LYS A 205 4.65 -12.67 7.80
N LEU A 206 4.27 -12.16 6.63
CA LEU A 206 4.86 -10.96 6.06
C LEU A 206 3.85 -9.80 5.98
N LEU A 207 2.78 -9.94 5.19
CA LEU A 207 1.80 -8.87 5.00
C LEU A 207 0.98 -8.63 6.27
N HIS A 208 0.80 -7.36 6.62
CA HIS A 208 0.16 -6.84 7.85
C HIS A 208 0.90 -7.17 9.15
N HIS A 209 1.98 -7.94 9.09
CA HIS A 209 2.93 -8.12 10.18
C HIS A 209 4.12 -7.22 9.92
N ASP A 210 5.16 -7.73 9.29
CA ASP A 210 6.39 -6.99 9.01
C ASP A 210 6.20 -5.90 7.94
N LEU A 211 5.28 -6.11 7.00
CA LEU A 211 5.01 -5.17 5.90
C LEU A 211 3.57 -4.71 5.94
N TRP A 212 3.37 -3.41 6.14
CA TRP A 212 2.06 -2.77 6.07
C TRP A 212 1.75 -2.34 4.64
N PRO A 213 0.49 -1.97 4.34
CA PRO A 213 0.12 -1.56 3.00
C PRO A 213 0.96 -0.40 2.43
N GLY A 214 1.36 0.56 3.28
CA GLY A 214 2.26 1.64 2.86
C GLY A 214 3.65 1.15 2.48
N ASP A 215 4.17 0.12 3.16
CA ASP A 215 5.45 -0.49 2.80
C ASP A 215 5.37 -1.21 1.45
N LEU A 216 4.24 -1.84 1.13
CA LEU A 216 4.05 -2.46 -0.18
C LEU A 216 4.02 -1.41 -1.31
N MET A 217 3.38 -0.27 -1.08
CA MET A 217 3.39 0.86 -2.03
C MET A 217 4.80 1.43 -2.18
N ASP A 218 5.54 1.59 -1.08
CA ASP A 218 6.94 2.01 -1.10
C ASP A 218 7.80 1.04 -1.93
N LEU A 219 7.64 -0.26 -1.70
CA LEU A 219 8.40 -1.30 -2.40
C LEU A 219 8.19 -1.21 -3.92
N ILE A 220 6.93 -1.07 -4.36
CA ILE A 220 6.58 -0.94 -5.78
C ILE A 220 7.14 0.35 -6.38
N SER A 221 7.03 1.47 -5.66
CA SER A 221 7.56 2.75 -6.12
C SER A 221 9.08 2.68 -6.27
N GLU A 222 9.80 2.07 -5.33
CA GLU A 222 11.26 1.90 -5.40
C GLU A 222 11.68 0.92 -6.50
N MET A 223 10.92 -0.15 -6.72
CA MET A 223 11.15 -1.06 -7.84
C MET A 223 11.05 -0.34 -9.20
N ASP A 224 10.08 0.56 -9.37
CA ASP A 224 9.87 1.35 -10.59
C ASP A 224 11.06 2.27 -10.91
N LEU A 225 11.66 2.89 -9.89
CA LEU A 225 12.79 3.80 -10.06
C LEU A 225 14.04 3.14 -10.67
N ILE A 226 14.14 1.82 -10.61
CA ILE A 226 15.34 1.08 -11.04
C ILE A 226 15.23 0.58 -12.49
N ILE A 227 14.03 0.42 -13.03
CA ILE A 227 13.78 -0.24 -14.32
C ILE A 227 13.49 0.70 -15.47
#